data_AF-A0AAW3ASW4-F1
#
_entry.id   AF-A0AAW3ASW4-F1
#
_cell.length_a   1.000
_cell.length_b   1.000
_cell.length_c   1.000
_cell.angle_alpha   90.00
_cell.angle_beta   90.00
_cell.angle_gamma   90.00
#
_symmetry.space_group_name_H-M   'P 1'
#
loop_
_entity.id
_entity.type
_entity.pdbx_description
1 polymer ?
#
loop_
_entity_poly.entity_id
_entity_poly.type
_entity_poly.pdbx_seq_one_letter_code
_entity_poly.pdbx_strand_id
1 'polypeptide(L)'
;MEMDLMTRREAAKVEDVLADLVEELQILAFLPEEFTSWVRDEAVVAATRRDTNLYLRRYEEHVARKAKDAETKKHDAMGRTPSVAGMHASALASQPSSSCSSWANTNRHNDITTSDSPASSFSSLTTEYEEERQRAVKAACFVYAAGHYGDPTDNDDNEAVLQVSDYAQLERDLLAGVTATGSVDAADLQTHHLSTRALVDTLRDSGYGDIMKYYVKHICTPHLSSTVASQQLSPPVAASGSTTLEQAYKCGMIEEGLDHLRGLVVTLHRLIHQRNQSTVNEDIHRYQLLHDAVNRDQTGTADVQMLNQRYLEMKAARQREVAVLDDEIQALEEELQYVQRTADIELEAFQSIQETVQEDLRCSLRQQLEMHRKNADEVTRRLHQAQVKALDELNTLRSNRTKREAAVSGAITEYDAQSALLGTAMRQLNREVEEDTERIVALEETVEKLHKASEEHAWEVTVAEQRQEHANVIREHQEQDARVIQAYYRAFIARVRTERELEKSSKKRKKKGKGRR
;
A
#
# COMPACT_ATOMS: atom_id res chain seq x y z
N MET A 1 -18.34 65.30 2.69
CA MET A 1 -18.78 64.55 1.49
C MET A 1 -19.71 63.46 1.96
N GLU A 2 -21.00 63.52 1.62
CA GLU A 2 -21.92 62.41 1.91
C GLU A 2 -21.66 61.28 0.91
N MET A 3 -21.34 60.08 1.40
CA MET A 3 -21.20 58.89 0.56
C MET A 3 -22.54 58.53 -0.09
N ASP A 4 -22.52 58.07 -1.34
CA ASP A 4 -23.69 57.59 -2.08
C ASP A 4 -24.27 56.31 -1.43
N LEU A 5 -25.58 56.09 -1.57
CA LEU A 5 -26.33 55.00 -0.95
C LEU A 5 -25.81 53.61 -1.32
N MET A 6 -25.35 53.41 -2.57
CA MET A 6 -24.73 52.17 -3.00
C MET A 6 -23.37 51.95 -2.34
N THR A 7 -22.55 53.00 -2.27
CA THR A 7 -21.25 52.95 -1.59
C THR A 7 -21.40 52.71 -0.09
N ARG A 8 -22.43 53.28 0.56
CA ARG A 8 -22.74 52.98 1.97
C ARG A 8 -23.17 51.53 2.19
N ARG A 9 -23.93 50.95 1.25
CA ARG A 9 -24.33 49.53 1.34
C ARG A 9 -23.14 48.59 1.15
N GLU A 10 -22.25 48.88 0.21
CA GLU A 10 -21.02 48.09 0.05
C GLU A 10 -20.07 48.29 1.23
N ALA A 11 -19.93 49.51 1.77
CA ALA A 11 -19.16 49.77 2.97
C ALA A 11 -19.73 49.01 4.19
N ALA A 12 -21.06 49.00 4.36
CA ALA A 12 -21.70 48.24 5.44
C ALA A 12 -21.45 46.73 5.31
N LYS A 13 -21.50 46.16 4.09
CA LYS A 13 -21.14 44.75 3.88
C LYS A 13 -19.68 44.46 4.21
N VAL A 14 -18.77 45.38 3.86
CA VAL A 14 -17.35 45.25 4.20
C VAL A 14 -17.15 45.37 5.71
N GLU A 15 -17.86 46.28 6.39
CA GLU A 15 -17.86 46.40 7.85
C GLU A 15 -18.38 45.13 8.52
N ASP A 16 -19.45 44.52 8.01
CA ASP A 16 -19.99 43.25 8.50
C ASP A 16 -18.96 42.11 8.34
N VAL A 17 -18.32 41.99 7.16
CA VAL A 17 -17.28 40.98 6.91
C VAL A 17 -16.04 41.21 7.78
N LEU A 18 -15.64 42.45 8.01
CA LEU A 18 -14.52 42.79 8.90
C LEU A 18 -14.86 42.51 10.36
N ALA A 19 -16.11 42.75 10.78
CA ALA A 19 -16.57 42.42 12.12
C ALA A 19 -16.55 40.89 12.36
N ASP A 20 -17.03 40.11 11.38
CA ASP A 20 -16.96 38.66 11.42
C ASP A 20 -15.49 38.18 11.47
N LEU A 21 -14.61 38.71 10.63
CA LEU A 21 -13.19 38.33 10.62
C LEU A 21 -12.50 38.64 11.96
N VAL A 22 -12.80 39.79 12.58
CA VAL A 22 -12.27 40.15 13.89
C VAL A 22 -12.74 39.17 14.95
N GLU A 23 -14.00 38.72 14.89
CA GLU A 23 -14.53 37.71 15.80
C GLU A 23 -13.86 36.34 15.61
N GLU A 24 -13.60 35.93 14.37
CA GLU A 24 -12.91 34.67 14.05
C GLU A 24 -11.46 34.67 14.52
N LEU A 25 -10.72 35.75 14.24
CA LEU A 25 -9.35 35.92 14.73
C LEU A 25 -9.30 35.97 16.26
N GLN A 26 -10.33 36.54 16.89
CA GLN A 26 -10.44 36.57 18.34
C GLN A 26 -10.65 35.15 18.91
N ILE A 27 -11.50 34.32 18.29
CA ILE A 27 -11.71 32.92 18.69
C ILE A 27 -10.40 32.13 18.61
N LEU A 28 -9.65 32.30 17.51
CA LEU A 28 -8.37 31.62 17.28
C LEU A 28 -7.27 32.11 18.23
N ALA A 29 -7.16 33.42 18.49
CA ALA A 29 -6.16 33.97 19.42
C ALA A 29 -6.33 33.49 20.87
N PHE A 30 -7.52 32.99 21.21
CA PHE A 30 -7.81 32.43 22.52
C PHE A 30 -7.63 30.91 22.59
N LEU A 31 -7.30 30.25 21.47
CA LEU A 31 -6.85 28.88 21.51
C LEU A 31 -5.53 28.78 22.31
N PRO A 32 -5.40 27.76 23.16
CA PRO A 32 -4.12 27.38 23.75
C PRO A 32 -3.02 27.18 22.70
N GLU A 33 -1.82 27.70 22.97
CA GLU A 33 -0.68 27.68 22.03
C GLU A 33 -0.04 26.27 21.85
N GLU A 34 -0.40 25.29 22.70
CA GLU A 34 0.29 24.00 22.79
C GLU A 34 -0.66 22.78 22.68
N PHE A 35 -1.60 22.77 21.74
CA PHE A 35 -2.58 21.68 21.63
C PHE A 35 -2.00 20.28 21.38
N THR A 36 -0.79 20.21 20.85
CA THR A 36 -0.16 19.01 20.30
C THR A 36 0.37 18.07 21.38
N SER A 37 0.44 18.55 22.62
CA SER A 37 0.74 17.78 23.82
C SER A 37 -0.37 17.82 24.88
N TRP A 38 -1.34 18.72 24.73
CA TRP A 38 -2.21 19.18 25.80
C TRP A 38 -3.41 18.29 26.13
N VAL A 39 -3.98 17.60 25.14
CA VAL A 39 -5.17 16.76 25.38
C VAL A 39 -4.79 15.43 26.06
N ARG A 40 -3.50 15.22 26.35
CA ARG A 40 -3.06 14.18 27.30
C ARG A 40 -3.36 14.64 28.72
N ASP A 41 -4.06 13.81 29.50
CA ASP A 41 -4.39 13.82 30.95
C ASP A 41 -4.20 15.12 31.77
N GLU A 42 -3.11 15.85 31.66
CA GLU A 42 -2.76 17.07 32.40
C GLU A 42 -3.71 18.26 32.18
N ALA A 43 -4.21 18.52 30.96
CA ALA A 43 -5.16 19.63 30.73
C ALA A 43 -6.59 19.29 31.21
N VAL A 44 -6.99 18.01 31.13
CA VAL A 44 -8.24 17.50 31.71
C VAL A 44 -8.14 17.51 33.25
N VAL A 45 -6.97 17.21 33.80
CA VAL A 45 -6.63 17.39 35.22
C VAL A 45 -6.61 18.88 35.60
N ALA A 46 -6.16 19.79 34.72
CA ALA A 46 -6.19 21.23 34.94
C ALA A 46 -7.63 21.80 34.87
N ALA A 47 -8.47 21.28 33.99
CA ALA A 47 -9.90 21.60 33.92
C ALA A 47 -10.67 21.09 35.15
N THR A 48 -10.18 20.04 35.82
CA THR A 48 -10.74 19.52 37.08
C THR A 48 -10.19 20.18 38.35
N ARG A 49 -9.21 21.10 38.25
CA ARG A 49 -8.76 21.92 39.39
C ARG A 49 -9.92 22.78 39.94
N ARG A 50 -9.90 23.07 41.24
CA ARG A 50 -10.99 23.83 41.92
C ARG A 50 -11.16 25.25 41.37
N ASP A 51 -10.06 25.89 40.99
CA ASP A 51 -10.08 27.30 40.58
C ASP A 51 -10.64 27.48 39.16
N THR A 52 -10.37 26.55 38.24
CA THR A 52 -10.90 26.53 36.87
C THR A 52 -12.39 26.18 36.83
N ASN A 53 -12.81 25.19 37.64
CA ASN A 53 -14.22 24.82 37.82
C ASN A 53 -15.11 25.96 38.37
N LEU A 54 -14.55 26.87 39.16
CA LEU A 54 -15.32 28.01 39.69
C LEU A 54 -15.76 28.97 38.58
N TYR A 55 -14.96 29.14 37.51
CA TYR A 55 -15.29 30.05 36.41
C TYR A 55 -16.36 29.48 35.50
N LEU A 56 -16.25 28.20 35.14
CA LEU A 56 -17.26 27.51 34.34
C LEU A 56 -18.62 27.54 35.05
N ARG A 57 -18.66 27.26 36.36
CA ARG A 57 -19.89 27.41 37.15
C ARG A 57 -20.48 28.82 37.13
N ARG A 58 -19.64 29.87 37.23
CA ARG A 58 -20.12 31.27 37.14
C ARG A 58 -20.68 31.60 35.77
N TYR A 59 -20.09 31.06 34.70
CA TYR A 59 -20.60 31.18 33.34
C TYR A 59 -21.94 30.45 33.18
N GLU A 60 -22.04 29.19 33.62
CA GLU A 60 -23.29 28.41 33.62
C GLU A 60 -24.41 29.12 34.39
N GLU A 61 -24.11 29.67 35.58
CA GLU A 61 -25.06 30.47 36.35
C GLU A 61 -25.47 31.76 35.63
N HIS A 62 -24.55 32.41 34.91
CA HIS A 62 -24.84 33.60 34.11
C HIS A 62 -25.71 33.28 32.90
N VAL A 63 -25.44 32.17 32.20
CA VAL A 63 -26.29 31.67 31.11
C VAL A 63 -27.67 31.30 31.64
N ALA A 64 -27.76 30.60 32.76
CA ALA A 64 -29.04 30.26 33.41
C ALA A 64 -29.82 31.50 33.87
N ARG A 65 -29.13 32.54 34.36
CA ARG A 65 -29.74 33.84 34.71
C ARG A 65 -30.26 34.55 33.46
N LYS A 66 -29.46 34.64 32.39
CA LYS A 66 -29.89 35.21 31.11
C LYS A 66 -31.06 34.45 30.48
N ALA A 67 -31.07 33.12 30.56
CA ALA A 67 -32.17 32.29 30.08
C ALA A 67 -33.46 32.57 30.87
N LYS A 68 -33.39 32.64 32.20
CA LYS A 68 -34.53 33.03 33.05
C LYS A 68 -35.00 34.47 32.80
N ASP A 69 -34.08 35.40 32.57
CA ASP A 69 -34.41 36.78 32.21
C ASP A 69 -35.05 36.89 30.82
N ALA A 70 -34.69 36.00 29.90
CA ALA A 70 -35.30 35.90 28.57
C ALA A 70 -36.68 35.24 28.62
N GLU A 71 -36.87 34.20 29.44
CA GLU A 71 -38.16 33.55 29.68
C GLU A 71 -39.14 34.48 30.40
N THR A 72 -38.69 35.24 31.40
CA THR A 72 -39.53 36.24 32.09
C THR A 72 -39.93 37.39 31.15
N LYS A 73 -39.01 37.87 30.30
CA LYS A 73 -39.34 38.86 29.26
C LYS A 73 -40.29 38.33 28.19
N LYS A 74 -40.22 37.03 27.83
CA LYS A 74 -41.19 36.38 26.94
C LYS A 74 -42.57 36.21 27.60
N HIS A 75 -42.61 35.87 28.89
CA HIS A 75 -43.86 35.78 29.65
C HIS A 75 -44.54 37.15 29.86
N ASP A 76 -43.76 38.21 30.09
CA ASP A 76 -44.29 39.59 30.17
C ASP A 76 -44.78 40.11 28.81
N ALA A 77 -44.22 39.62 27.70
CA ALA A 77 -44.66 39.98 26.35
C ALA A 77 -45.95 39.23 25.89
N MET A 78 -46.23 38.03 26.42
CA MET A 78 -47.45 37.27 26.12
C MET A 78 -48.63 37.52 27.10
N GLY A 79 -48.41 38.25 28.20
CA GLY A 79 -49.39 38.46 29.28
C GLY A 79 -50.19 39.76 29.27
N ARG A 80 -50.49 40.37 28.10
CA ARG A 80 -51.33 41.58 28.04
C ARG A 80 -52.46 41.52 27.00
N THR A 81 -53.61 40.96 27.41
CA THR A 81 -54.94 41.45 27.02
C THR A 81 -55.89 41.41 28.25
N PRO A 82 -56.87 42.33 28.37
CA PRO A 82 -57.46 42.68 29.66
C PRO A 82 -58.87 42.11 29.85
N SER A 83 -59.22 41.63 31.06
CA SER A 83 -60.61 41.48 31.51
C SER A 83 -60.66 41.37 33.05
N VAL A 84 -60.99 42.48 33.73
CA VAL A 84 -62.26 42.72 34.45
C VAL A 84 -62.41 41.95 35.78
N ALA A 85 -62.30 42.73 36.87
CA ALA A 85 -63.01 42.70 38.15
C ALA A 85 -63.35 41.35 38.83
N GLY A 86 -62.86 41.19 40.05
CA GLY A 86 -63.41 40.21 41.01
C GLY A 86 -62.67 40.20 42.34
N MET A 87 -63.32 40.75 43.37
CA MET A 87 -62.83 40.94 44.74
C MET A 87 -62.61 39.64 45.54
N HIS A 88 -61.57 39.68 46.38
CA HIS A 88 -61.36 39.03 47.69
C HIS A 88 -61.61 37.52 47.91
N ALA A 89 -60.54 36.81 48.32
CA ALA A 89 -60.43 36.22 49.65
C ALA A 89 -58.96 35.90 50.00
N SER A 90 -58.53 36.34 51.18
CA SER A 90 -57.20 36.14 51.76
C SER A 90 -57.08 34.80 52.52
N ALA A 91 -55.84 34.50 52.91
CA ALA A 91 -55.41 33.69 54.07
C ALA A 91 -55.37 32.16 53.87
N LEU A 92 -54.33 31.39 54.22
CA LEU A 92 -53.19 31.55 55.13
C LEU A 92 -52.13 30.47 54.79
N ALA A 93 -50.86 30.88 54.83
CA ALA A 93 -49.75 30.28 55.59
C ALA A 93 -49.43 28.78 55.42
N SER A 94 -48.16 28.38 55.27
CA SER A 94 -47.13 28.64 56.27
C SER A 94 -45.71 28.52 55.66
N GLN A 95 -44.85 29.49 55.98
CA GLN A 95 -43.40 29.30 56.10
C GLN A 95 -43.11 28.42 57.36
N PRO A 96 -41.88 28.19 57.89
CA PRO A 96 -40.55 28.72 57.52
C PRO A 96 -39.37 27.73 57.70
N SER A 97 -38.15 28.28 57.52
CA SER A 97 -36.91 28.03 58.29
C SER A 97 -36.25 26.65 58.17
N SER A 98 -35.06 26.54 57.59
CA SER A 98 -33.71 26.91 58.09
C SER A 98 -32.97 25.73 58.75
N SER A 99 -31.64 25.78 58.60
CA SER A 99 -30.60 25.03 59.32
C SER A 99 -30.09 23.70 58.73
N CYS A 100 -28.87 23.83 58.20
CA CYS A 100 -27.64 23.10 58.57
C CYS A 100 -27.46 21.60 58.32
N SER A 101 -26.20 21.32 57.94
CA SER A 101 -25.40 20.11 58.15
C SER A 101 -25.58 19.01 57.08
N SER A 102 -24.61 18.16 56.73
CA SER A 102 -23.20 17.96 57.13
C SER A 102 -22.75 16.69 56.40
N TRP A 103 -21.62 16.68 55.70
CA TRP A 103 -20.76 15.48 55.56
C TRP A 103 -19.32 15.98 55.74
N ALA A 104 -18.82 16.03 56.97
CA ALA A 104 -18.17 14.96 57.73
C ALA A 104 -16.68 14.79 57.36
N ASN A 105 -15.86 15.05 58.36
CA ASN A 105 -14.40 15.05 58.37
C ASN A 105 -13.96 13.82 59.19
N THR A 106 -13.00 13.01 58.73
CA THR A 106 -12.28 12.08 59.61
C THR A 106 -10.85 11.82 59.14
N ASN A 107 -9.90 12.14 60.04
CA ASN A 107 -8.63 11.46 60.37
C ASN A 107 -7.51 11.37 59.31
N ARG A 108 -6.20 11.48 59.61
CA ARG A 108 -5.40 11.80 60.81
C ARG A 108 -3.90 11.86 60.37
N HIS A 109 -3.11 12.71 61.03
CA HIS A 109 -1.65 12.67 61.24
C HIS A 109 -0.66 12.53 60.06
N ASN A 110 0.15 13.56 59.83
CA ASN A 110 1.52 13.62 60.36
C ASN A 110 2.14 15.02 60.18
N ASP A 111 2.62 15.57 61.30
CA ASP A 111 3.55 16.68 61.36
C ASP A 111 4.92 16.23 60.83
N ILE A 112 5.52 17.01 59.92
CA ILE A 112 6.95 17.31 59.98
C ILE A 112 7.12 18.80 59.68
N THR A 113 7.50 19.52 60.73
CA THR A 113 8.08 20.84 60.73
C THR A 113 9.45 20.83 60.08
N THR A 114 9.65 21.62 59.03
CA THR A 114 10.91 22.33 58.81
C THR A 114 10.60 23.68 58.22
N SER A 115 10.61 24.67 59.11
CA SER A 115 10.95 26.05 58.79
C SER A 115 12.22 26.08 57.95
N ASP A 116 12.17 26.71 56.79
CA ASP A 116 13.20 27.64 56.34
C ASP A 116 12.61 28.49 55.22
N SER A 117 12.18 29.70 55.60
CA SER A 117 12.19 30.80 54.65
C SER A 117 13.65 31.24 54.49
N PRO A 118 14.07 31.56 53.26
CA PRO A 118 14.62 32.87 53.07
C PRO A 118 13.67 33.66 52.17
N ALA A 119 13.13 34.72 52.76
CA ALA A 119 12.58 35.83 52.02
C ALA A 119 13.69 36.42 51.13
N SER A 120 13.54 36.27 49.81
CA SER A 120 14.18 37.10 48.79
C SER A 120 13.69 36.61 47.43
N SER A 121 13.11 37.53 46.64
CA SER A 121 12.70 37.37 45.22
C SER A 121 11.25 36.96 44.94
N PHE A 122 10.27 37.78 45.34
CA PHE A 122 8.87 37.70 44.89
C PHE A 122 8.51 38.82 43.91
N SER A 123 9.24 38.95 42.81
CA SER A 123 8.87 39.88 41.72
C SER A 123 8.79 39.23 40.33
N SER A 124 9.25 37.98 40.16
CA SER A 124 9.14 37.23 38.89
C SER A 124 8.06 36.14 38.95
N LEU A 125 7.67 35.68 40.14
CA LEU A 125 6.67 34.61 40.33
C LEU A 125 5.23 35.03 40.01
N THR A 126 4.91 36.32 39.93
CA THR A 126 3.54 36.79 39.68
C THR A 126 3.15 36.71 38.21
N THR A 127 4.07 36.98 37.28
CA THR A 127 3.77 36.96 35.85
C THR A 127 3.64 35.53 35.32
N GLU A 128 4.58 34.65 35.68
CA GLU A 128 4.54 33.23 35.28
C GLU A 128 3.30 32.52 35.81
N TYR A 129 2.90 32.80 37.06
CA TYR A 129 1.68 32.25 37.66
C TYR A 129 0.40 32.77 37.01
N GLU A 130 0.37 34.05 36.61
CA GLU A 130 -0.76 34.66 35.91
C GLU A 130 -0.92 34.10 34.49
N GLU A 131 0.19 33.90 33.78
CA GLU A 131 0.23 33.25 32.46
C GLU A 131 -0.20 31.78 32.55
N GLU A 132 0.29 31.02 33.53
CA GLU A 132 -0.13 29.62 33.75
C GLU A 132 -1.62 29.53 34.09
N ARG A 133 -2.14 30.46 34.90
CA ARG A 133 -3.56 30.57 35.21
C ARG A 133 -4.40 30.90 33.98
N GLN A 134 -3.96 31.84 33.14
CA GLN A 134 -4.64 32.16 31.89
C GLN A 134 -4.66 30.97 30.94
N ARG A 135 -3.54 30.25 30.83
CA ARG A 135 -3.43 29.01 30.06
C ARG A 135 -4.45 27.99 30.58
N ALA A 136 -4.45 27.68 31.87
CA ALA A 136 -5.37 26.73 32.48
C ALA A 136 -6.86 27.07 32.28
N VAL A 137 -7.22 28.36 32.27
CA VAL A 137 -8.61 28.77 32.00
C VAL A 137 -8.97 28.64 30.53
N LYS A 138 -8.08 29.02 29.59
CA LYS A 138 -8.28 28.76 28.15
C LYS A 138 -8.50 27.26 27.89
N ALA A 139 -7.72 26.40 28.56
CA ALA A 139 -7.88 24.95 28.55
C ALA A 139 -9.28 24.52 29.00
N ALA A 140 -9.69 24.98 30.18
CA ALA A 140 -10.97 24.60 30.78
C ALA A 140 -12.16 25.04 29.91
N CYS A 141 -12.10 26.24 29.32
CA CYS A 141 -13.10 26.73 28.38
C CYS A 141 -13.18 25.87 27.12
N PHE A 142 -12.04 25.44 26.58
CA PHE A 142 -12.00 24.57 25.41
C PHE A 142 -12.52 23.16 25.73
N VAL A 143 -12.07 22.55 26.83
CA VAL A 143 -12.52 21.22 27.28
C VAL A 143 -14.03 21.22 27.51
N TYR A 144 -14.59 22.29 28.08
CA TYR A 144 -16.03 22.46 28.24
C TYR A 144 -16.75 22.52 26.88
N ALA A 145 -16.23 23.29 25.93
CA ALA A 145 -16.80 23.40 24.58
C ALA A 145 -16.69 22.08 23.79
N ALA A 146 -15.55 21.40 23.85
CA ALA A 146 -15.31 20.10 23.22
C ALA A 146 -16.20 18.99 23.82
N GLY A 147 -16.63 19.13 25.07
CA GLY A 147 -17.61 18.23 25.70
C GLY A 147 -18.98 18.19 24.99
N HIS A 148 -19.29 19.17 24.13
CA HIS A 148 -20.50 19.14 23.30
C HIS A 148 -20.42 18.10 22.17
N TYR A 149 -19.22 17.68 21.78
CA TYR A 149 -18.97 16.75 20.66
C TYR A 149 -18.58 15.34 21.10
N GLY A 150 -18.38 15.09 22.39
CA GLY A 150 -17.99 13.77 22.90
C GLY A 150 -17.16 13.87 24.18
N ASP A 151 -16.52 12.76 24.57
CA ASP A 151 -15.53 12.79 25.65
C ASP A 151 -14.28 13.54 25.15
N PRO A 152 -13.86 14.65 25.79
CA PRO A 152 -12.67 15.39 25.37
C PRO A 152 -11.36 14.63 25.64
N THR A 153 -11.38 13.47 26.32
CA THR A 153 -10.23 12.55 26.44
C THR A 153 -10.11 11.57 25.27
N ASP A 154 -11.17 11.44 24.46
CA ASP A 154 -11.21 10.56 23.30
C ASP A 154 -10.82 11.35 22.04
N ASN A 155 -9.51 11.36 21.77
CA ASN A 155 -8.93 12.16 20.69
C ASN A 155 -9.36 11.71 19.29
N ASP A 156 -9.83 10.47 19.13
CA ASP A 156 -10.13 9.89 17.82
C ASP A 156 -11.59 10.13 17.37
N ASP A 157 -12.50 10.38 18.32
CA ASP A 157 -13.93 10.53 18.06
C ASP A 157 -14.47 11.96 18.29
N ASN A 158 -13.71 12.84 18.98
CA ASN A 158 -14.13 14.21 19.25
C ASN A 158 -13.73 15.17 18.12
N GLU A 159 -14.70 15.62 17.33
CA GLU A 159 -14.52 16.50 16.16
C GLU A 159 -13.76 17.80 16.50
N ALA A 160 -14.08 18.45 17.62
CA ALA A 160 -13.43 19.70 18.01
C ALA A 160 -11.96 19.48 18.42
N VAL A 161 -11.66 18.36 19.08
CA VAL A 161 -10.28 18.00 19.46
C VAL A 161 -9.44 17.68 18.23
N LEU A 162 -9.97 16.87 17.31
CA LEU A 162 -9.33 16.51 16.05
C LEU A 162 -9.00 17.73 15.20
N GLN A 163 -9.98 18.61 14.97
CA GLN A 163 -9.79 19.80 14.14
C GLN A 163 -8.74 20.76 14.73
N VAL A 164 -8.69 20.89 16.06
CA VAL A 164 -7.66 21.70 16.72
C VAL A 164 -6.29 21.04 16.63
N SER A 165 -6.19 19.72 16.81
CA SER A 165 -4.91 19.02 16.67
C SER A 165 -4.37 19.09 15.24
N ASP A 166 -5.26 18.96 14.25
CA ASP A 166 -4.92 19.07 12.83
C ASP A 166 -4.50 20.49 12.48
N TYR A 167 -5.22 21.51 12.98
CA TYR A 167 -4.85 22.92 12.83
C TYR A 167 -3.45 23.21 13.42
N ALA A 168 -3.17 22.77 14.64
CA ALA A 168 -1.89 23.00 15.30
C ALA A 168 -0.74 22.17 14.69
N GLN A 169 -1.04 21.03 14.06
CA GLN A 169 -0.08 20.26 13.28
C GLN A 169 0.22 20.96 11.95
N LEU A 170 -0.80 21.44 11.24
CA LEU A 170 -0.65 22.22 10.01
C LEU A 170 0.14 23.52 10.25
N GLU A 171 -0.13 24.27 11.32
CA GLU A 171 0.67 25.46 11.66
C GLU A 171 2.15 25.12 11.90
N ARG A 172 2.44 24.00 12.57
CA ARG A 172 3.81 23.54 12.77
C ARG A 172 4.46 23.08 11.48
N ASP A 173 3.74 22.38 10.62
CA ASP A 173 4.26 21.91 9.34
C ASP A 173 4.51 23.08 8.39
N LEU A 174 3.65 24.10 8.42
CA LEU A 174 3.84 25.37 7.71
C LEU A 174 5.06 26.13 8.25
N LEU A 175 5.19 26.29 9.58
CA LEU A 175 6.35 26.94 10.18
C LEU A 175 7.64 26.16 9.92
N ALA A 176 7.60 24.82 10.01
CA ALA A 176 8.71 23.94 9.68
C ALA A 176 9.10 24.08 8.21
N GLY A 177 8.12 24.10 7.30
CA GLY A 177 8.31 24.38 5.88
C GLY A 177 8.97 25.74 5.65
N VAL A 178 8.45 26.81 6.25
CA VAL A 178 9.09 28.15 6.18
C VAL A 178 10.54 28.10 6.66
N THR A 179 10.81 27.44 7.79
CA THR A 179 12.18 27.37 8.35
C THR A 179 13.12 26.46 7.57
N ALA A 180 12.61 25.44 6.88
CA ALA A 180 13.42 24.44 6.16
C ALA A 180 13.63 24.79 4.67
N THR A 181 12.58 25.26 4.00
CA THR A 181 12.58 25.54 2.54
C THR A 181 12.43 27.02 2.20
N GLY A 182 12.22 27.90 3.19
CA GLY A 182 12.09 29.35 2.98
C GLY A 182 10.80 29.77 2.24
N SER A 183 9.88 28.83 2.01
CA SER A 183 8.61 29.03 1.32
C SER A 183 7.55 28.03 1.81
N VAL A 184 6.29 28.42 1.63
CA VAL A 184 5.10 27.61 1.97
C VAL A 184 4.42 27.19 0.67
N ASP A 185 4.04 25.93 0.56
CA ASP A 185 3.24 25.46 -0.58
C ASP A 185 1.83 26.10 -0.56
N ALA A 186 1.37 26.53 -1.73
CA ALA A 186 0.04 27.09 -1.90
C ALA A 186 -1.06 26.07 -1.55
N ALA A 187 -0.81 24.78 -1.78
CA ALA A 187 -1.74 23.71 -1.41
C ALA A 187 -1.88 23.58 0.12
N ASP A 188 -0.76 23.67 0.86
CA ASP A 188 -0.75 23.61 2.32
C ASP A 188 -1.40 24.85 2.92
N LEU A 189 -1.17 26.04 2.34
CA LEU A 189 -1.83 27.27 2.76
C LEU A 189 -3.35 27.23 2.54
N GLN A 190 -3.80 26.66 1.41
CA GLN A 190 -5.22 26.48 1.13
C GLN A 190 -5.86 25.47 2.08
N THR A 191 -5.16 24.36 2.37
CA THR A 191 -5.61 23.34 3.33
C THR A 191 -5.71 23.93 4.73
N HIS A 192 -4.70 24.71 5.13
CA HIS A 192 -4.73 25.47 6.37
C HIS A 192 -5.94 26.39 6.43
N HIS A 193 -6.18 27.24 5.42
CA HIS A 193 -7.34 28.14 5.40
C HIS A 193 -8.69 27.43 5.55
N LEU A 194 -8.89 26.30 4.85
CA LEU A 194 -10.11 25.51 4.95
C LEU A 194 -10.26 24.87 6.34
N SER A 195 -9.17 24.34 6.90
CA SER A 195 -9.16 23.76 8.25
C SER A 195 -9.44 24.82 9.33
N THR A 196 -8.88 26.03 9.19
CA THR A 196 -9.13 27.16 10.09
C THR A 196 -10.62 27.51 10.12
N ARG A 197 -11.25 27.57 8.94
CA ARG A 197 -12.67 27.90 8.83
C ARG A 197 -13.55 26.82 9.46
N ALA A 198 -13.27 25.55 9.17
CA ALA A 198 -13.98 24.43 9.78
C ALA A 198 -13.87 24.45 11.31
N LEU A 199 -12.67 24.71 11.84
CA LEU A 199 -12.43 24.84 13.27
C LEU A 199 -13.18 26.02 13.91
N VAL A 200 -13.17 27.17 13.25
CA VAL A 200 -13.90 28.35 13.73
C VAL A 200 -15.40 28.08 13.78
N ASP A 201 -15.95 27.39 12.77
CA ASP A 201 -17.36 27.01 12.73
C ASP A 201 -17.72 26.07 13.89
N THR A 202 -16.92 25.03 14.16
CA THR A 202 -17.15 24.10 15.29
C THR A 202 -16.98 24.75 16.67
N LEU A 203 -16.02 25.67 16.82
CA LEU A 203 -15.86 26.45 18.05
C LEU A 203 -16.99 27.45 18.26
N ARG A 204 -17.53 28.02 17.18
CA ARG A 204 -18.68 28.94 17.24
C ARG A 204 -19.94 28.18 17.65
N ASP A 205 -20.17 27.01 17.05
CA ASP A 205 -21.34 26.16 17.33
C ASP A 205 -21.35 25.58 18.76
N SER A 206 -20.18 25.28 19.31
CA SER A 206 -20.03 24.87 20.73
C SER A 206 -20.12 26.01 21.74
N GLY A 207 -20.26 27.26 21.29
CA GLY A 207 -20.34 28.43 22.17
C GLY A 207 -19.01 28.82 22.83
N TYR A 208 -17.87 28.30 22.35
CA TYR A 208 -16.54 28.62 22.86
C TYR A 208 -16.26 30.12 22.83
N GLY A 209 -16.62 30.80 21.72
CA GLY A 209 -16.47 32.24 21.57
C GLY A 209 -17.21 33.04 22.65
N ASP A 210 -18.41 32.62 23.05
CA ASP A 210 -19.21 33.28 24.09
C ASP A 210 -18.65 33.08 25.49
N ILE A 211 -18.15 31.86 25.77
CA ILE A 211 -17.45 31.53 27.02
C ILE A 211 -16.20 32.40 27.16
N MET A 212 -15.44 32.54 26.08
CA MET A 212 -14.20 33.30 26.09
C MET A 212 -14.43 34.81 26.19
N LYS A 213 -15.44 35.36 25.49
CA LYS A 213 -15.86 36.76 25.66
C LYS A 213 -16.27 37.06 27.10
N TYR A 214 -16.94 36.11 27.78
CA TYR A 214 -17.26 36.23 29.19
C TYR A 214 -16.00 36.22 30.07
N TYR A 215 -15.05 35.32 29.81
CA TYR A 215 -13.78 35.24 30.52
C TYR A 215 -12.97 36.56 30.41
N VAL A 216 -12.74 37.04 29.18
CA VAL A 216 -11.95 38.25 28.92
C VAL A 216 -12.57 39.48 29.57
N LYS A 217 -13.90 39.62 29.49
CA LYS A 217 -14.64 40.77 30.03
C LYS A 217 -14.61 40.84 31.55
N HIS A 218 -14.55 39.69 32.24
CA HIS A 218 -14.71 39.62 33.68
C HIS A 218 -13.43 39.29 34.45
N ILE A 219 -12.37 38.83 33.77
CA ILE A 219 -11.15 38.32 34.43
C ILE A 219 -9.86 38.90 33.83
N CYS A 220 -9.75 39.08 32.51
CA CYS A 220 -8.55 39.67 31.89
C CYS A 220 -8.51 41.20 31.95
N THR A 221 -9.62 41.86 32.29
CA THR A 221 -9.63 43.28 32.62
C THR A 221 -9.06 43.46 34.03
N PRO A 222 -7.84 44.01 34.20
CA PRO A 222 -7.36 44.33 35.53
C PRO A 222 -8.34 45.32 36.16
N HIS A 223 -8.80 44.99 37.38
CA HIS A 223 -9.42 45.94 38.27
C HIS A 223 -8.40 47.04 38.60
N LEU A 224 -8.28 48.05 37.73
CA LEU A 224 -7.97 49.42 38.14
C LEU A 224 -9.10 49.85 39.07
N SER A 225 -8.90 49.57 40.36
CA SER A 225 -9.84 49.95 41.39
C SER A 225 -9.81 51.47 41.53
N SER A 226 -10.93 52.08 41.19
CA SER A 226 -11.57 53.19 41.92
C SER A 226 -10.74 54.47 42.17
N THR A 227 -11.06 55.54 41.42
CA THR A 227 -11.60 56.79 41.99
C THR A 227 -11.92 57.77 40.86
N VAL A 228 -13.18 57.83 40.39
CA VAL A 228 -13.87 59.09 40.13
C VAL A 228 -15.37 58.82 40.30
N ALA A 229 -15.86 59.01 41.52
CA ALA A 229 -17.27 59.30 41.75
C ALA A 229 -17.48 60.81 41.55
N SER A 230 -18.62 61.16 40.95
CA SER A 230 -19.23 62.49 40.96
C SER A 230 -18.51 63.61 40.19
N GLN A 231 -19.02 63.95 39.01
CA GLN A 231 -19.94 65.08 38.89
C GLN A 231 -20.38 65.26 37.44
N GLN A 232 -21.67 65.04 37.26
CA GLN A 232 -22.47 65.51 36.14
C GLN A 232 -22.35 67.05 36.11
N LEU A 233 -21.57 67.58 35.17
CA LEU A 233 -21.53 69.01 34.89
C LEU A 233 -22.83 69.43 34.20
N SER A 234 -23.71 70.03 34.98
CA SER A 234 -24.70 70.99 34.49
C SER A 234 -23.96 72.28 34.04
N PRO A 235 -24.36 72.93 32.93
CA PRO A 235 -23.73 74.18 32.49
C PRO A 235 -24.05 75.35 33.44
N PRO A 236 -23.14 76.34 33.60
CA PRO A 236 -23.31 77.45 34.53
C PRO A 236 -24.26 78.52 33.98
N VAL A 237 -25.20 78.94 34.82
CA VAL A 237 -26.05 80.12 34.66
C VAL A 237 -25.38 81.31 35.38
N ALA A 238 -24.86 82.27 34.60
CA ALA A 238 -24.57 83.67 34.96
C ALA A 238 -24.06 84.37 33.68
N ALA A 239 -24.43 85.59 33.27
CA ALA A 239 -25.08 86.70 33.94
C ALA A 239 -25.73 87.64 32.89
N SER A 240 -27.03 87.92 33.03
CA SER A 240 -27.76 88.95 32.28
C SER A 240 -27.65 90.31 32.97
N GLY A 241 -26.45 90.91 32.97
CA GLY A 241 -26.17 92.21 33.61
C GLY A 241 -25.63 93.31 32.70
N SER A 242 -25.41 93.05 31.40
CA SER A 242 -24.78 94.01 30.48
C SER A 242 -25.75 94.98 29.79
N THR A 243 -27.05 94.67 29.76
CA THR A 243 -28.04 95.46 28.99
C THR A 243 -28.50 96.74 29.68
N THR A 244 -28.36 96.84 31.01
CA THR A 244 -28.81 98.04 31.76
C THR A 244 -27.81 99.19 31.72
N LEU A 245 -26.54 98.94 31.44
CA LEU A 245 -25.48 99.94 31.46
C LEU A 245 -25.31 100.62 30.08
N GLU A 246 -25.50 99.87 28.98
CA GLU A 246 -25.55 100.42 27.62
C GLU A 246 -26.77 101.31 27.35
N GLN A 247 -27.90 101.08 28.03
CA GLN A 247 -29.08 101.94 27.92
C GLN A 247 -28.88 103.30 28.60
N ALA A 248 -28.07 103.37 29.66
CA ALA A 248 -27.78 104.62 30.37
C ALA A 248 -26.89 105.57 29.53
N TYR A 249 -25.93 105.02 28.77
CA TYR A 249 -25.08 105.80 27.86
C TYR A 249 -25.85 106.34 26.65
N LYS A 250 -26.78 105.55 26.08
CA LYS A 250 -27.61 105.98 24.93
C LYS A 250 -28.63 107.06 25.26
N CYS A 251 -29.04 107.17 26.53
CA CYS A 251 -29.99 108.17 27.00
C CYS A 251 -29.33 109.51 27.44
N GLY A 252 -28.02 109.67 27.27
CA GLY A 252 -27.31 110.90 27.61
C GLY A 252 -27.30 111.25 29.10
N MET A 253 -27.58 110.28 29.97
CA MET A 253 -27.60 110.48 31.43
C MET A 253 -26.20 110.47 32.04
N ILE A 254 -25.20 109.92 31.35
CA ILE A 254 -23.80 109.91 31.74
C ILE A 254 -22.97 110.07 30.46
N GLU A 255 -22.13 111.10 30.38
CA GLU A 255 -21.18 111.22 29.27
C GLU A 255 -20.07 110.17 29.43
N GLU A 256 -19.90 109.29 28.42
CA GLU A 256 -18.83 108.28 28.40
C GLU A 256 -17.44 108.90 28.65
N GLY A 257 -17.21 110.13 28.17
CA GLY A 257 -15.97 110.86 28.41
C GLY A 257 -15.73 111.20 29.89
N LEU A 258 -16.78 111.50 30.66
CA LEU A 258 -16.68 111.81 32.09
C LEU A 258 -16.46 110.55 32.93
N ASP A 259 -17.09 109.44 32.56
CA ASP A 259 -16.88 108.15 33.25
C ASP A 259 -15.51 107.56 32.95
N HIS A 260 -15.03 107.64 31.71
CA HIS A 260 -13.68 107.22 31.35
C HIS A 260 -12.63 108.12 32.01
N LEU A 261 -12.85 109.44 32.04
CA LEU A 261 -11.99 110.37 32.76
C LEU A 261 -12.02 110.10 34.27
N ARG A 262 -13.18 109.80 34.86
CA ARG A 262 -13.31 109.43 36.28
C ARG A 262 -12.59 108.12 36.58
N GLY A 263 -12.72 107.11 35.72
CA GLY A 263 -11.98 105.85 35.81
C GLY A 263 -10.47 106.05 35.71
N LEU A 264 -10.02 106.87 34.76
CA LEU A 264 -8.62 107.27 34.59
C LEU A 264 -8.10 108.06 35.79
N VAL A 265 -8.85 109.02 36.31
CA VAL A 265 -8.45 109.80 37.49
C VAL A 265 -8.40 108.94 38.75
N VAL A 266 -9.34 108.01 38.93
CA VAL A 266 -9.33 107.07 40.06
C VAL A 266 -8.14 106.10 39.97
N THR A 267 -7.80 105.62 38.77
CA THR A 267 -6.63 104.76 38.56
C THR A 267 -5.32 105.54 38.72
N LEU A 268 -5.23 106.77 38.21
CA LEU A 268 -4.08 107.66 38.44
C LEU A 268 -3.92 108.01 39.91
N HIS A 269 -5.00 108.34 40.62
CA HIS A 269 -4.95 108.61 42.05
C HIS A 269 -4.51 107.37 42.83
N ARG A 270 -4.99 106.18 42.46
CA ARG A 270 -4.55 104.91 43.07
C ARG A 270 -3.06 104.64 42.81
N LEU A 271 -2.59 104.86 41.59
CA LEU A 271 -1.18 104.69 41.21
C LEU A 271 -0.26 105.71 41.90
N ILE A 272 -0.68 106.97 42.00
CA ILE A 272 0.04 108.02 42.74
C ILE A 272 0.06 107.68 44.24
N HIS A 273 -1.04 107.21 44.79
CA HIS A 273 -1.11 106.81 46.19
C HIS A 273 -0.22 105.59 46.48
N GLN A 274 -0.22 104.58 45.61
CA GLN A 274 0.67 103.42 45.71
C GLN A 274 2.15 103.80 45.53
N ARG A 275 2.47 104.72 44.62
CA ARG A 275 3.82 105.27 44.44
C ARG A 275 4.27 106.08 45.67
N ASN A 276 3.36 106.80 46.33
CA ASN A 276 3.67 107.56 47.54
C ASN A 276 3.69 106.70 48.82
N GLN A 277 3.23 105.44 48.74
CA GLN A 277 3.25 104.46 49.83
C GLN A 277 4.38 103.42 49.71
N SER A 278 4.99 103.30 48.54
CA SER A 278 6.14 102.43 48.32
C SER A 278 7.40 103.18 48.74
N THR A 279 8.25 102.51 49.52
CA THR A 279 9.59 102.99 49.78
C THR A 279 10.50 102.57 48.63
N VAL A 280 11.54 103.36 48.34
CA VAL A 280 12.52 103.04 47.28
C VAL A 280 13.12 101.64 47.46
N ASN A 281 13.29 101.18 48.71
CA ASN A 281 13.78 99.84 49.02
C ASN A 281 12.80 98.72 48.65
N GLU A 282 11.49 98.92 48.84
CA GLU A 282 10.47 97.96 48.40
C GLU A 282 10.41 97.87 46.88
N ASP A 283 10.55 99.00 46.18
CA ASP A 283 10.61 98.99 44.73
C ASP A 283 11.88 98.30 44.23
N ILE A 284 13.05 98.55 44.83
CA ILE A 284 14.29 97.81 44.53
C ILE A 284 14.08 96.30 44.73
N HIS A 285 13.44 95.89 45.83
CA HIS A 285 13.20 94.46 46.08
C HIS A 285 12.21 93.85 45.08
N ARG A 286 11.14 94.56 44.70
CA ARG A 286 10.21 94.13 43.64
C ARG A 286 10.91 94.02 42.28
N TYR A 287 11.80 94.96 41.96
CA TYR A 287 12.63 94.89 40.75
C TYR A 287 13.60 93.71 40.77
N GLN A 288 14.24 93.42 41.90
CA GLN A 288 15.09 92.23 42.05
C GLN A 288 14.28 90.95 41.88
N LEU A 289 13.10 90.84 42.49
CA LEU A 289 12.25 89.66 42.36
C LEU A 289 11.79 89.44 40.92
N LEU A 290 11.42 90.53 40.23
CA LEU A 290 11.05 90.50 38.82
C LEU A 290 12.25 90.14 37.94
N HIS A 291 13.42 90.70 38.23
CA HIS A 291 14.65 90.38 37.49
C HIS A 291 15.05 88.92 37.66
N ASP A 292 14.98 88.38 38.89
CA ASP A 292 15.22 86.96 39.16
C ASP A 292 14.17 86.06 38.51
N ALA A 293 12.90 86.47 38.48
CA ALA A 293 11.84 85.74 37.78
C ALA A 293 12.08 85.72 36.26
N VAL A 294 12.45 86.86 35.67
CA VAL A 294 12.80 86.96 34.24
C VAL A 294 14.05 86.15 33.92
N ASN A 295 15.08 86.18 34.78
CA ASN A 295 16.27 85.36 34.59
C ASN A 295 15.95 83.87 34.67
N ARG A 296 15.08 83.45 35.61
CA ARG A 296 14.61 82.05 35.69
C ARG A 296 13.82 81.62 34.45
N ASP A 297 12.98 82.50 33.92
CA ASP A 297 12.22 82.23 32.69
C ASP A 297 13.14 82.18 31.46
N GLN A 298 14.14 83.05 31.40
CA GLN A 298 15.20 82.99 30.37
C GLN A 298 16.03 81.71 30.47
N THR A 299 16.38 81.24 31.67
CA THR A 299 17.06 79.95 31.83
C THR A 299 16.16 78.78 31.48
N GLY A 300 14.88 78.82 31.87
CA GLY A 300 13.92 77.76 31.55
C GLY A 300 13.65 77.66 30.04
N THR A 301 13.57 78.79 29.34
CA THR A 301 13.45 78.82 27.88
C THR A 301 14.72 78.31 27.20
N ALA A 302 15.91 78.63 27.71
CA ALA A 302 17.17 78.07 27.21
C ALA A 302 17.25 76.55 27.40
N ASP A 303 16.82 76.02 28.55
CA ASP A 303 16.79 74.59 28.82
C ASP A 303 15.81 73.84 27.89
N VAL A 304 14.64 74.42 27.62
CA VAL A 304 13.67 73.86 26.66
C VAL A 304 14.24 73.88 25.24
N GLN A 305 14.95 74.94 24.84
CA GLN A 305 15.62 75.00 23.54
C GLN A 305 16.71 73.92 23.42
N MET A 306 17.53 73.74 24.47
CA MET A 306 18.55 72.69 24.52
C MET A 306 17.94 71.28 24.47
N LEU A 307 16.84 71.04 25.19
CA LEU A 307 16.13 69.76 25.15
C LEU A 307 15.55 69.49 23.76
N ASN A 308 14.94 70.49 23.13
CA ASN A 308 14.40 70.37 21.78
C ASN A 308 15.51 70.09 20.76
N GLN A 309 16.65 70.75 20.88
CA GLN A 309 17.82 70.48 20.04
C GLN A 309 18.33 69.04 20.21
N ARG A 310 18.49 68.57 21.46
CA ARG A 310 18.90 67.18 21.72
C ARG A 310 17.89 66.16 21.19
N TYR A 311 16.60 66.45 21.30
CA TYR A 311 15.55 65.60 20.75
C TYR A 311 15.66 65.51 19.22
N LEU A 312 15.87 66.64 18.53
CA LEU A 312 16.06 66.65 17.08
C LEU A 312 17.33 65.91 16.65
N GLU A 313 18.44 66.08 17.38
CA GLU A 313 19.69 65.36 17.13
C GLU A 313 19.51 63.85 17.31
N MET A 314 18.83 63.42 18.37
CA MET A 314 18.51 62.01 18.61
C MET A 314 17.57 61.44 17.55
N LYS A 315 16.55 62.21 17.14
CA LYS A 315 15.65 61.82 16.04
C LYS A 315 16.42 61.64 14.74
N ALA A 316 17.32 62.57 14.41
CA ALA A 316 18.17 62.47 13.21
C ALA A 316 19.16 61.29 13.29
N ALA A 317 19.69 60.99 14.48
CA ALA A 317 20.55 59.82 14.69
C ALA A 317 19.79 58.51 14.46
N ARG A 318 18.58 58.38 15.04
CA ARG A 318 17.72 57.20 14.81
C ARG A 318 17.30 57.05 13.36
N GLN A 319 16.99 58.16 12.67
CA GLN A 319 16.67 58.10 11.24
C GLN A 319 17.84 57.58 10.40
N ARG A 320 19.07 57.95 10.75
CA ARG A 320 20.28 57.41 10.09
C ARG A 320 20.49 55.93 10.41
N GLU A 321 20.29 55.52 11.66
CA GLU A 321 20.38 54.11 12.07
C GLU A 321 19.35 53.25 11.34
N VAL A 322 18.09 53.69 11.29
CA VAL A 322 17.02 53.00 10.54
C VAL A 322 17.37 52.89 9.06
N ALA A 323 17.87 53.96 8.44
CA ALA A 323 18.28 53.90 7.03
C ALA A 323 19.42 52.89 6.77
N VAL A 324 20.39 52.77 7.69
CA VAL A 324 21.45 51.75 7.58
C VAL A 324 20.89 50.34 7.73
N LEU A 325 19.93 50.13 8.64
CA LEU A 325 19.26 48.84 8.79
C LEU A 325 18.39 48.50 7.58
N ASP A 326 17.71 49.49 6.99
CA ASP A 326 16.93 49.29 5.76
C ASP A 326 17.84 48.89 4.59
N ASP A 327 19.02 49.51 4.45
CA ASP A 327 20.03 49.13 3.46
C ASP A 327 20.56 47.70 3.71
N GLU A 328 20.77 47.31 4.97
CA GLU A 328 21.21 45.96 5.35
C GLU A 328 20.12 44.90 5.07
N ILE A 329 18.86 45.21 5.38
CA ILE A 329 17.71 44.35 5.05
C ILE A 329 17.64 44.14 3.54
N GLN A 330 17.77 45.21 2.75
CA GLN A 330 17.75 45.10 1.30
C GLN A 330 18.90 44.22 0.77
N ALA A 331 20.11 44.36 1.32
CA ALA A 331 21.25 43.51 0.95
C ALA A 331 20.99 42.03 1.28
N LEU A 332 20.42 41.73 2.45
CA LEU A 332 20.06 40.37 2.85
C LEU A 332 18.95 39.78 1.97
N GLU A 333 17.95 40.59 1.57
CA GLU A 333 16.91 40.18 0.63
C GLU A 333 17.50 39.83 -0.75
N GLU A 334 18.45 40.62 -1.24
CA GLU A 334 19.16 40.35 -2.51
C GLU A 334 20.00 39.06 -2.42
N GLU A 335 20.69 38.81 -1.30
CA GLU A 335 21.42 37.57 -1.05
C GLU A 335 20.48 36.36 -0.98
N LEU A 336 19.34 36.49 -0.28
CA LEU A 336 18.35 35.43 -0.17
C LEU A 336 17.76 35.08 -1.54
N GLN A 337 17.43 36.09 -2.35
CA GLN A 337 17.00 35.88 -3.73
C GLN A 337 18.08 35.22 -4.60
N TYR A 338 19.35 35.58 -4.41
CA TYR A 338 20.45 34.92 -5.12
C TYR A 338 20.52 33.43 -4.75
N VAL A 339 20.47 33.11 -3.45
CA VAL A 339 20.50 31.72 -2.96
C VAL A 339 19.30 30.92 -3.49
N GLN A 340 18.09 31.51 -3.48
CA GLN A 340 16.90 30.88 -4.05
C GLN A 340 17.09 30.57 -5.54
N ARG A 341 17.54 31.54 -6.34
CA ARG A 341 17.78 31.32 -7.77
C ARG A 341 18.85 30.24 -8.02
N THR A 342 19.90 30.20 -7.20
CA THR A 342 20.91 29.14 -7.32
C THR A 342 20.34 27.77 -6.98
N ALA A 343 19.52 27.67 -5.93
CA ALA A 343 18.85 26.43 -5.55
C ALA A 343 17.89 25.96 -6.64
N ASP A 344 17.13 26.86 -7.26
CA ASP A 344 16.23 26.54 -8.38
C ASP A 344 17.02 25.97 -9.57
N ILE A 345 18.14 26.61 -9.95
CA ILE A 345 19.01 26.13 -11.03
C ILE A 345 19.61 24.75 -10.68
N GLU A 346 20.02 24.53 -9.43
CA GLU A 346 20.53 23.23 -8.99
C GLU A 346 19.43 22.17 -9.02
N LEU A 347 18.20 22.49 -8.59
CA LEU A 347 17.05 21.59 -8.65
C LEU A 347 16.69 21.23 -10.10
N GLU A 348 16.65 22.22 -11.01
CA GLU A 348 16.46 21.98 -12.45
C GLU A 348 17.56 21.08 -13.02
N ALA A 349 18.82 21.30 -12.63
CA ALA A 349 19.93 20.45 -13.03
C ALA A 349 19.75 19.02 -12.51
N PHE A 350 19.34 18.82 -11.24
CA PHE A 350 19.05 17.51 -10.69
C PHE A 350 17.90 16.80 -11.40
N GLN A 351 16.83 17.53 -11.73
CA GLN A 351 15.70 16.99 -12.49
C GLN A 351 16.14 16.53 -13.88
N SER A 352 16.93 17.35 -14.58
CA SER A 352 17.47 16.98 -15.90
C SER A 352 18.36 15.72 -15.83
N ILE A 353 19.21 15.61 -14.82
CA ILE A 353 20.04 14.42 -14.59
C ILE A 353 19.15 13.21 -14.28
N GLN A 354 18.11 13.37 -13.45
CA GLN A 354 17.18 12.29 -13.15
C GLN A 354 16.43 11.81 -14.40
N GLU A 355 15.98 12.72 -15.26
CA GLU A 355 15.32 12.40 -16.54
C GLU A 355 16.25 11.64 -17.48
N THR A 356 17.50 12.11 -17.64
CA THR A 356 18.50 11.41 -18.48
C THR A 356 18.81 10.01 -17.95
N VAL A 357 19.00 9.83 -16.64
CA VAL A 357 19.21 8.52 -16.03
C VAL A 357 18.01 7.60 -16.24
N GLN A 358 16.79 8.12 -16.12
CA GLN A 358 15.58 7.35 -16.40
C GLN A 358 15.47 6.95 -17.87
N GLU A 359 15.81 7.84 -18.80
CA GLU A 359 15.77 7.54 -20.23
C GLU A 359 16.88 6.55 -20.62
N ASP A 360 18.07 6.64 -20.03
CA ASP A 360 19.14 5.65 -20.20
C ASP A 360 18.71 4.27 -19.69
N LEU A 361 18.06 4.21 -18.52
CA LEU A 361 17.50 2.96 -18.00
C LEU A 361 16.44 2.39 -18.96
N ARG A 362 15.53 3.23 -19.46
CA ARG A 362 14.51 2.81 -20.44
C ARG A 362 15.15 2.32 -21.73
N CYS A 363 16.17 3.02 -22.23
CA CYS A 363 16.91 2.62 -23.43
C CYS A 363 17.63 1.28 -23.22
N SER A 364 18.30 1.10 -22.09
CA SER A 364 18.96 -0.17 -21.72
C SER A 364 17.95 -1.33 -21.65
N LEU A 365 16.80 -1.12 -21.00
CA LEU A 365 15.74 -2.13 -20.93
C LEU A 365 15.15 -2.45 -22.31
N ARG A 366 14.93 -1.44 -23.17
CA ARG A 366 14.49 -1.65 -24.56
C ARG A 366 15.52 -2.47 -25.35
N GLN A 367 16.81 -2.17 -25.21
CA GLN A 367 17.89 -2.94 -25.86
C GLN A 367 17.93 -4.39 -25.35
N GLN A 368 17.78 -4.62 -24.05
CA GLN A 368 17.70 -5.97 -23.48
C GLN A 368 16.48 -6.73 -24.04
N LEU A 369 15.30 -6.10 -24.09
CA LEU A 369 14.10 -6.71 -24.68
C LEU A 369 14.28 -7.06 -26.15
N GLU A 370 14.90 -6.18 -26.94
CA GLU A 370 15.22 -6.46 -28.34
C GLU A 370 16.21 -7.62 -28.49
N MET A 371 17.23 -7.69 -27.61
CA MET A 371 18.18 -8.80 -27.62
C MET A 371 17.49 -10.13 -27.26
N HIS A 372 16.60 -10.13 -26.26
CA HIS A 372 15.78 -11.30 -25.92
C HIS A 372 14.84 -11.71 -27.06
N ARG A 373 14.21 -10.75 -27.76
CA ARG A 373 13.39 -11.03 -28.95
C ARG A 373 14.22 -11.69 -30.06
N LYS A 374 15.37 -11.12 -30.41
CA LYS A 374 16.29 -11.70 -31.40
C LYS A 374 16.74 -13.12 -31.02
N ASN A 375 17.01 -13.35 -29.74
CA ASN A 375 17.38 -14.68 -29.24
C ASN A 375 16.20 -15.67 -29.35
N ALA A 376 14.97 -15.24 -29.05
CA ALA A 376 13.78 -16.05 -29.22
C ALA A 376 13.53 -16.42 -30.70
N ASP A 377 13.69 -15.44 -31.61
CA ASP A 377 13.58 -15.66 -33.06
C ASP A 377 14.66 -16.63 -33.56
N GLU A 378 15.89 -16.53 -33.06
CA GLU A 378 16.97 -17.45 -33.40
C GLU A 378 16.71 -18.87 -32.88
N VAL A 379 16.17 -19.02 -31.66
CA VAL A 379 15.81 -20.32 -31.09
C VAL A 379 14.65 -20.94 -31.87
N THR A 380 13.62 -20.19 -32.22
CA THR A 380 12.49 -20.69 -33.04
C THR A 380 12.96 -21.12 -34.42
N ARG A 381 13.86 -20.35 -35.06
CA ARG A 381 14.50 -20.72 -36.32
C ARG A 381 15.28 -22.03 -36.21
N ARG A 382 16.11 -22.19 -35.16
CA ARG A 382 16.87 -23.44 -34.92
C ARG A 382 15.97 -24.63 -34.68
N LEU A 383 14.89 -24.44 -33.91
CA LEU A 383 13.90 -25.49 -33.65
C LEU A 383 13.21 -25.92 -34.96
N HIS A 384 12.81 -24.97 -35.79
CA HIS A 384 12.22 -25.29 -37.09
C HIS A 384 13.21 -26.04 -38.00
N GLN A 385 14.48 -25.61 -38.05
CA GLN A 385 15.51 -26.33 -38.80
C GLN A 385 15.74 -27.75 -38.27
N ALA A 386 15.74 -27.96 -36.95
CA ALA A 386 15.85 -29.28 -36.36
C ALA A 386 14.63 -30.16 -36.68
N GLN A 387 13.42 -29.60 -36.66
CA GLN A 387 12.20 -30.30 -37.06
C GLN A 387 12.24 -30.75 -38.52
N VAL A 388 12.65 -29.87 -39.43
CA VAL A 388 12.78 -30.20 -40.86
C VAL A 388 13.82 -31.32 -41.05
N LYS A 389 14.99 -31.21 -40.43
CA LYS A 389 16.02 -32.27 -40.49
C LYS A 389 15.50 -33.61 -39.96
N ALA A 390 14.78 -33.60 -38.84
CA ALA A 390 14.20 -34.82 -38.27
C ALA A 390 13.15 -35.44 -39.21
N LEU A 391 12.34 -34.62 -39.88
CA LEU A 391 11.37 -35.10 -40.88
C LEU A 391 12.08 -35.69 -42.12
N ASP A 392 13.14 -35.06 -42.59
CA ASP A 392 13.95 -35.55 -43.70
C ASP A 392 14.61 -36.89 -43.34
N GLU A 393 15.24 -36.97 -42.17
CA GLU A 393 15.81 -38.22 -41.64
C GLU A 393 14.76 -39.32 -41.54
N LEU A 394 13.58 -39.01 -41.01
CA LEU A 394 12.47 -39.95 -40.91
C LEU A 394 11.99 -40.41 -42.29
N ASN A 395 11.92 -39.53 -43.29
CA ASN A 395 11.60 -39.89 -44.66
C ASN A 395 12.69 -40.78 -45.29
N THR A 396 13.97 -40.52 -45.04
CA THR A 396 15.06 -41.39 -45.50
C THR A 396 14.99 -42.77 -44.84
N LEU A 397 14.67 -42.85 -43.55
CA LEU A 397 14.48 -44.11 -42.83
C LEU A 397 13.28 -44.89 -43.37
N ARG A 398 12.16 -44.21 -43.67
CA ARG A 398 11.01 -44.83 -44.33
C ARG A 398 11.38 -45.38 -45.70
N SER A 399 12.10 -44.63 -46.53
CA SER A 399 12.56 -45.10 -47.84
C SER A 399 13.54 -46.29 -47.73
N ASN A 400 14.46 -46.25 -46.77
CA ASN A 400 15.39 -47.36 -46.54
C ASN A 400 14.67 -48.60 -46.02
N ARG A 401 13.66 -48.41 -45.15
CA ARG A 401 12.79 -49.48 -44.68
C ARG A 401 12.06 -50.13 -45.85
N THR A 402 11.40 -49.36 -46.72
CA THR A 402 10.66 -49.92 -47.87
C THR A 402 11.60 -50.64 -48.84
N LYS A 403 12.81 -50.10 -49.09
CA LYS A 403 13.83 -50.79 -49.89
C LYS A 403 14.26 -52.13 -49.28
N ARG A 404 14.48 -52.18 -47.96
CA ARG A 404 14.85 -53.42 -47.26
C ARG A 404 13.69 -54.41 -47.22
N GLU A 405 12.48 -53.96 -46.94
CA GLU A 405 11.27 -54.80 -46.98
C GLU A 405 11.06 -55.39 -48.39
N ALA A 406 11.27 -54.60 -49.45
CA ALA A 406 11.22 -55.07 -50.82
C ALA A 406 12.34 -56.09 -51.13
N ALA A 407 13.57 -55.85 -50.67
CA ALA A 407 14.69 -56.78 -50.84
C ALA A 407 14.45 -58.12 -50.11
N VAL A 408 13.95 -58.07 -48.86
CA VAL A 408 13.57 -59.27 -48.10
C VAL A 408 12.43 -60.01 -48.79
N SER A 409 11.40 -59.29 -49.25
CA SER A 409 10.28 -59.89 -50.00
C SER A 409 10.79 -60.55 -51.28
N GLY A 410 11.71 -59.91 -52.01
CA GLY A 410 12.39 -60.49 -53.17
C GLY A 410 13.14 -61.78 -52.83
N ALA A 411 13.96 -61.76 -51.77
CA ALA A 411 14.69 -62.94 -51.32
C ALA A 411 13.75 -64.10 -50.90
N ILE A 412 12.62 -63.81 -50.26
CA ILE A 412 11.60 -64.81 -49.95
C ILE A 412 11.02 -65.40 -51.23
N THR A 413 10.64 -64.56 -52.21
CA THR A 413 10.11 -65.07 -53.49
C THR A 413 11.12 -65.90 -54.28
N GLU A 414 12.41 -65.55 -54.23
CA GLU A 414 13.48 -66.34 -54.83
C GLU A 414 13.67 -67.67 -54.11
N TYR A 415 13.66 -67.68 -52.77
CA TYR A 415 13.72 -68.90 -51.97
C TYR A 415 12.54 -69.83 -52.23
N ASP A 416 11.32 -69.28 -52.31
CA ASP A 416 10.11 -70.03 -52.63
C ASP A 416 10.18 -70.62 -54.05
N ALA A 417 10.69 -69.85 -55.02
CA ALA A 417 10.91 -70.34 -56.38
C ALA A 417 11.96 -71.47 -56.42
N GLN A 418 13.08 -71.32 -55.71
CA GLN A 418 14.10 -72.37 -55.59
C GLN A 418 13.57 -73.63 -54.90
N SER A 419 12.77 -73.47 -53.85
CA SER A 419 12.13 -74.57 -53.12
C SER A 419 11.11 -75.29 -54.00
N ALA A 420 10.32 -74.55 -54.78
CA ALA A 420 9.40 -75.12 -55.75
C ALA A 420 10.13 -75.90 -56.85
N LEU A 421 11.24 -75.36 -57.39
CA LEU A 421 12.09 -76.06 -58.35
C LEU A 421 12.70 -77.33 -57.75
N LEU A 422 13.26 -77.26 -56.54
CA LEU A 422 13.77 -78.43 -55.84
C LEU A 422 12.68 -79.48 -55.61
N GLY A 423 11.47 -79.07 -55.22
CA GLY A 423 10.32 -79.94 -55.09
C GLY A 423 9.89 -80.58 -56.42
N THR A 424 10.02 -79.89 -57.55
CA THR A 424 9.80 -80.50 -58.88
C THR A 424 10.88 -81.52 -59.22
N ALA A 425 12.15 -81.22 -58.96
CA ALA A 425 13.28 -82.12 -59.21
C ALA A 425 13.20 -83.38 -58.34
N MET A 426 12.87 -83.25 -57.05
CA MET A 426 12.69 -84.39 -56.15
C MET A 426 11.52 -85.27 -56.59
N ARG A 427 10.42 -84.69 -57.08
CA ARG A 427 9.31 -85.46 -57.67
C ARG A 427 9.73 -86.18 -58.95
N GLN A 428 10.59 -85.60 -59.78
CA GLN A 428 11.13 -86.28 -60.96
C GLN A 428 12.04 -87.44 -60.55
N LEU A 429 12.98 -87.22 -59.65
CA LEU A 429 13.86 -88.27 -59.13
C LEU A 429 13.07 -89.42 -58.51
N ASN A 430 12.04 -89.13 -57.70
CA ASN A 430 11.20 -90.18 -57.13
C ASN A 430 10.49 -91.01 -58.21
N ARG A 431 10.01 -90.39 -59.29
CA ARG A 431 9.42 -91.13 -60.42
C ARG A 431 10.47 -91.98 -61.12
N GLU A 432 11.67 -91.46 -61.35
CA GLU A 432 12.77 -92.24 -61.94
C GLU A 432 13.14 -93.44 -61.06
N VAL A 433 13.17 -93.24 -59.73
CA VAL A 433 13.39 -94.33 -58.77
C VAL A 433 12.25 -95.34 -58.80
N GLU A 434 10.98 -94.90 -58.84
CA GLU A 434 9.81 -95.79 -58.99
C GLU A 434 9.93 -96.61 -60.29
N GLU A 435 10.17 -95.95 -61.43
CA GLU A 435 10.39 -96.62 -62.72
C GLU A 435 11.57 -97.60 -62.68
N ASP A 436 12.68 -97.24 -62.05
CA ASP A 436 13.85 -98.12 -61.91
C ASP A 436 13.55 -99.30 -60.99
N THR A 437 12.78 -99.11 -59.92
CA THR A 437 12.32 -100.23 -59.07
C THR A 437 11.39 -101.17 -59.83
N GLU A 438 10.47 -100.64 -60.65
CA GLU A 438 9.62 -101.46 -61.54
C GLU A 438 10.47 -102.25 -62.54
N ARG A 439 11.50 -101.63 -63.14
CA ARG A 439 12.44 -102.31 -64.03
C ARG A 439 13.23 -103.41 -63.32
N ILE A 440 13.70 -103.16 -62.09
CA ILE A 440 14.43 -104.15 -61.28
C ILE A 440 13.53 -105.34 -60.97
N VAL A 441 12.31 -105.12 -60.51
CA VAL A 441 11.36 -106.21 -60.22
C VAL A 441 11.06 -107.03 -61.47
N ALA A 442 10.83 -106.37 -62.62
CA ALA A 442 10.63 -107.08 -63.88
C ALA A 442 11.86 -107.92 -64.28
N LEU A 443 13.08 -107.40 -64.05
CA LEU A 443 14.31 -108.16 -64.28
C LEU A 443 14.45 -109.34 -63.30
N GLU A 444 14.17 -109.15 -62.02
CA GLU A 444 14.16 -110.22 -61.01
C GLU A 444 13.20 -111.34 -61.41
N GLU A 445 11.98 -111.02 -61.86
CA GLU A 445 11.03 -112.02 -62.38
C GLU A 445 11.59 -112.77 -63.59
N THR A 446 12.29 -112.09 -64.50
CA THR A 446 12.92 -112.76 -65.66
C THR A 446 14.08 -113.65 -65.23
N VAL A 447 14.88 -113.24 -64.25
CA VAL A 447 15.98 -114.04 -63.68
C VAL A 447 15.42 -115.26 -62.97
N GLU A 448 14.34 -115.13 -62.20
CA GLU A 448 13.66 -116.27 -61.58
C GLU A 448 13.12 -117.27 -62.60
N LYS A 449 12.49 -116.78 -63.68
CA LYS A 449 12.04 -117.64 -64.79
C LYS A 449 13.21 -118.38 -65.44
N LEU A 450 14.32 -117.69 -65.70
CA LEU A 450 15.53 -118.31 -66.24
C LEU A 450 16.16 -119.30 -65.26
N HIS A 451 16.13 -119.01 -63.95
CA HIS A 451 16.63 -119.91 -62.92
C HIS A 451 15.83 -121.22 -62.89
N LYS A 452 14.49 -121.12 -62.89
CA LYS A 452 13.59 -122.28 -63.01
C LYS A 452 13.85 -123.08 -64.28
N ALA A 453 14.01 -122.41 -65.43
CA ALA A 453 14.36 -123.09 -66.68
C ALA A 453 15.74 -123.78 -66.61
N SER A 454 16.70 -123.19 -65.89
CA SER A 454 18.01 -123.80 -65.62
C SER A 454 17.89 -125.03 -64.72
N GLU A 455 17.08 -124.97 -63.66
CA GLU A 455 16.81 -126.09 -62.76
C GLU A 455 16.08 -127.23 -63.48
N GLU A 456 15.08 -126.89 -64.32
CA GLU A 456 14.38 -127.84 -65.19
C GLU A 456 15.35 -128.51 -66.16
N HIS A 457 16.21 -127.73 -66.83
CA HIS A 457 17.25 -128.29 -67.70
C HIS A 457 18.23 -129.18 -66.92
N ALA A 458 18.66 -128.78 -65.72
CA ALA A 458 19.52 -129.61 -64.87
C ALA A 458 18.83 -130.93 -64.50
N TRP A 459 17.53 -130.88 -64.17
CA TRP A 459 16.72 -132.06 -63.93
C TRP A 459 16.60 -132.95 -65.17
N GLU A 460 16.32 -132.37 -66.34
CA GLU A 460 16.28 -133.09 -67.62
C GLU A 460 17.59 -133.82 -67.93
N VAL A 461 18.75 -133.19 -67.64
CA VAL A 461 20.06 -133.82 -67.76
C VAL A 461 20.18 -135.03 -66.83
N THR A 462 19.82 -134.91 -65.55
CA THR A 462 19.86 -136.05 -64.63
C THR A 462 18.92 -137.19 -65.02
N VAL A 463 17.74 -136.87 -65.56
CA VAL A 463 16.81 -137.87 -66.10
C VAL A 463 17.38 -138.54 -67.35
N ALA A 464 18.04 -137.79 -68.23
CA ALA A 464 18.73 -138.33 -69.39
C ALA A 464 19.88 -139.26 -68.97
N GLU A 465 20.67 -138.88 -67.96
CA GLU A 465 21.69 -139.73 -67.34
C GLU A 465 21.09 -141.02 -66.77
N GLN A 466 19.99 -140.94 -65.99
CA GLN A 466 19.28 -142.12 -65.49
C GLN A 466 18.73 -143.00 -66.61
N ARG A 467 18.17 -142.42 -67.69
CA ARG A 467 17.72 -143.18 -68.86
C ARG A 467 18.89 -143.89 -69.55
N GLN A 468 20.05 -143.24 -69.63
CA GLN A 468 21.28 -143.81 -70.17
C GLN A 468 21.77 -144.98 -69.30
N GLU A 469 21.77 -144.82 -67.97
CA GLU A 469 22.08 -145.88 -67.01
C GLU A 469 21.12 -147.06 -67.16
N HIS A 470 19.81 -146.81 -67.25
CA HIS A 470 18.80 -147.85 -67.46
C HIS A 470 19.01 -148.58 -68.80
N ALA A 471 19.37 -147.86 -69.86
CA ALA A 471 19.70 -148.45 -71.15
C ALA A 471 20.99 -149.30 -71.10
N ASN A 472 21.98 -148.90 -70.28
CA ASN A 472 23.18 -149.70 -70.02
C ASN A 472 22.81 -151.00 -69.30
N VAL A 473 22.00 -150.95 -68.24
CA VAL A 473 21.53 -152.14 -67.48
C VAL A 473 20.74 -153.10 -68.36
N ILE A 474 19.84 -152.59 -69.22
CA ILE A 474 19.11 -153.43 -70.18
C ILE A 474 20.08 -154.13 -71.14
N ARG A 475 21.09 -153.41 -71.62
CA ARG A 475 22.13 -153.98 -72.49
C ARG A 475 22.92 -155.08 -71.78
N GLU A 476 23.31 -154.85 -70.53
CA GLU A 476 23.98 -155.86 -69.69
C GLU A 476 23.10 -157.10 -69.48
N HIS A 477 21.81 -156.93 -69.22
CA HIS A 477 20.85 -158.04 -69.13
C HIS A 477 20.72 -158.81 -70.45
N GLN A 478 20.60 -158.11 -71.58
CA GLN A 478 20.54 -158.72 -72.91
C GLN A 478 21.83 -159.49 -73.24
N GLU A 479 22.99 -158.99 -72.84
CA GLU A 479 24.26 -159.71 -72.96
C GLU A 479 24.29 -160.97 -72.08
N GLN A 480 23.79 -160.87 -70.83
CA GLN A 480 23.68 -162.01 -69.91
C GLN A 480 22.77 -163.10 -70.50
N ASP A 481 21.59 -162.73 -71.00
CA ASP A 481 20.64 -163.65 -71.64
C ASP A 481 21.23 -164.27 -72.91
N ALA A 482 21.95 -163.49 -73.73
CA ALA A 482 22.66 -164.01 -74.90
C ALA A 482 23.73 -165.05 -74.50
N ARG A 483 24.48 -164.84 -73.41
CA ARG A 483 25.45 -165.82 -72.88
C ARG A 483 24.76 -167.09 -72.40
N VAL A 484 23.60 -166.99 -71.75
CA VAL A 484 22.80 -168.13 -71.30
C VAL A 484 22.27 -168.93 -72.49
N ILE A 485 21.71 -168.27 -73.50
CA ILE A 485 21.25 -168.91 -74.75
C ILE A 485 22.41 -169.63 -75.44
N GLN A 486 23.59 -169.02 -75.52
CA GLN A 486 24.78 -169.66 -76.07
C GLN A 486 25.22 -170.89 -75.27
N ALA A 487 25.10 -170.87 -73.93
CA ALA A 487 25.40 -172.03 -73.08
C ALA A 487 24.42 -173.19 -73.34
N TYR A 488 23.12 -172.91 -73.47
CA TYR A 488 22.12 -173.92 -73.84
C TYR A 488 22.38 -174.52 -75.23
N TYR A 489 22.72 -173.70 -76.22
CA TYR A 489 23.09 -174.19 -77.56
C TYR A 489 24.36 -175.05 -77.56
N ARG A 490 25.39 -174.69 -76.78
CA ARG A 490 26.61 -175.51 -76.63
C ARG A 490 26.32 -176.85 -75.94
N ALA A 491 25.48 -176.86 -74.91
CA ALA A 491 25.05 -178.08 -74.23
C ALA A 491 24.21 -178.99 -75.14
N PHE A 492 23.36 -178.42 -75.99
CA PHE A 492 22.59 -179.14 -77.01
C PHE A 492 23.50 -179.81 -78.04
N ILE A 493 24.49 -179.08 -78.59
CA ILE A 493 25.46 -179.64 -79.55
C ILE A 493 26.29 -180.77 -78.91
N ALA A 494 26.65 -180.66 -77.63
CA ALA A 494 27.36 -181.71 -76.90
C ALA A 494 26.54 -183.01 -76.79
N ARG A 495 25.23 -182.91 -76.47
CA ARG A 495 24.32 -184.08 -76.41
C ARG A 495 24.15 -184.78 -77.77
N VAL A 496 24.02 -184.02 -78.85
CA VAL A 496 23.85 -184.59 -80.20
C VAL A 496 25.11 -185.32 -80.69
N ARG A 497 26.31 -184.90 -80.25
CA ARG A 497 27.56 -185.59 -80.57
C ARG A 497 27.70 -186.91 -79.81
N THR A 498 27.26 -186.97 -78.55
CA THR A 498 27.31 -188.21 -77.74
C THR A 498 26.34 -189.29 -78.23
N GLU A 499 25.17 -188.93 -78.77
CA GLU A 499 24.23 -189.92 -79.34
C GLU A 499 24.75 -190.57 -80.64
N ARG A 500 25.46 -189.82 -81.49
CA ARG A 500 26.03 -190.34 -82.75
C ARG A 500 27.23 -191.28 -82.55
N GLU A 501 27.89 -191.25 -81.40
CA GLU A 501 29.00 -192.17 -81.07
C GLU A 501 28.51 -193.51 -80.51
N LEU A 502 27.30 -193.58 -79.94
CA LEU A 502 26.70 -194.81 -79.41
C LEU A 502 26.12 -195.74 -80.50
N GLU A 503 25.64 -195.21 -81.62
CA GLU A 503 25.01 -196.01 -82.70
C GLU A 503 26.01 -196.78 -83.60
N LYS A 504 27.31 -196.46 -83.58
CA LYS A 504 28.31 -197.09 -84.47
C LYS A 504 28.92 -198.40 -83.95
N SER A 505 28.62 -198.85 -82.72
CA SER A 505 29.40 -199.89 -82.01
C SER A 505 28.78 -201.32 -81.90
N SER A 506 27.61 -201.62 -82.49
CA SER A 506 26.88 -202.88 -82.18
C SER A 506 26.87 -204.01 -83.25
N LYS A 507 27.77 -204.01 -84.26
CA LYS A 507 27.93 -205.15 -85.21
C LYS A 507 29.34 -205.76 -85.19
N LYS A 508 29.64 -206.71 -84.28
CA LYS A 508 30.55 -207.89 -84.51
C LYS A 508 30.70 -208.86 -83.31
N ARG A 509 30.41 -210.15 -83.60
CA ARG A 509 30.97 -211.45 -83.10
C ARG A 509 30.26 -212.23 -81.95
N LYS A 510 29.79 -213.45 -82.31
CA LYS A 510 29.23 -214.58 -81.52
C LYS A 510 30.33 -215.49 -80.93
N LYS A 511 30.11 -216.10 -79.73
CA LYS A 511 30.23 -217.56 -79.36
C LYS A 511 30.49 -217.79 -77.83
N LYS A 512 29.54 -218.52 -77.17
CA LYS A 512 29.49 -219.32 -75.88
C LYS A 512 30.33 -218.86 -74.67
N GLY A 513 29.86 -218.77 -73.42
CA GLY A 513 28.72 -219.32 -72.64
C GLY A 513 29.27 -219.81 -71.26
N LYS A 514 28.58 -219.92 -70.11
CA LYS A 514 27.18 -219.79 -69.67
C LYS A 514 27.15 -219.88 -68.10
N GLY A 515 26.24 -219.15 -67.42
CA GLY A 515 26.00 -219.21 -65.96
C GLY A 515 26.81 -218.17 -65.16
N ARG A 516 26.38 -217.58 -64.05
CA ARG A 516 25.26 -217.75 -63.09
C ARG A 516 25.32 -216.43 -62.25
N ARG A 517 24.27 -215.74 -61.84
CA ARG A 517 22.82 -215.97 -61.83
C ARG A 517 22.12 -214.73 -62.37
#